data_AF-A0AAU6WVW4-F1
#
_entry.id   AF-A0AAU6WVW4-F1
#
_cell.length_a   1.000
_cell.length_b   1.000
_cell.length_c   1.000
_cell.angle_alpha   90.00
_cell.angle_beta   90.00
_cell.angle_gamma   90.00
#
_symmetry.space_group_name_H-M   'P 1'
#
loop_
_entity.id
_entity.type
_entity.pdbx_description
1 polymer ?
#
loop_
_entity_poly.entity_id
_entity_poly.type
_entity_poly.pdbx_seq_one_letter_code
_entity_poly.pdbx_strand_id
1 'polypeptide(L)' 'MYFVEKGLLKMYSIDKNGKEHIIQFAPESWLISDRSSLYFNEKSVYYIEAVEDSEILMLPRILSIS' A
#
# COMPACT_ATOMS: atom_id res chain seq x y z
N MET A 1 0.64 6.56 -1.97
CA MET A 1 1.07 6.38 -0.57
C MET A 1 -0.11 6.69 0.32
N TYR A 2 -0.33 5.89 1.36
CA TYR A 2 -1.45 6.06 2.28
C TYR A 2 -0.91 6.16 3.70
N PHE A 3 -1.46 7.08 4.48
CA PHE A 3 -1.30 7.15 5.92
C PHE A 3 -2.58 6.67 6.58
N VAL A 4 -2.47 5.80 7.58
CA VAL A 4 -3.61 5.23 8.29
C VAL A 4 -3.91 6.10 9.51
N GLU A 5 -4.99 6.87 9.45
CA GLU A 5 -5.46 7.66 10.59
C GLU A 5 -6.15 6.76 11.62
N LYS A 6 -7.00 5.84 11.13
CA LYS A 6 -7.66 4.80 11.93
C LYS A 6 -7.80 3.50 11.14
N GLY A 7 -7.81 2.38 11.87
CA GLY A 7 -7.99 1.04 11.30
C GLY A 7 -6.68 0.34 10.92
N LEU A 8 -6.77 -0.57 9.97
CA LEU A 8 -5.67 -1.47 9.58
C LEU A 8 -5.69 -1.77 8.09
N LEU A 9 -4.56 -1.52 7.43
CA LEU A 9 -4.33 -1.94 6.05
C LEU A 9 -3.41 -3.16 5.98
N LYS A 10 -3.64 -4.03 4.99
CA LYS A 10 -2.71 -5.09 4.59
C LYS A 10 -2.19 -4.84 3.18
N MET A 11 -0.91 -5.08 2.96
CA MET A 11 -0.30 -5.17 1.63
C MET A 11 0.09 -6.62 1.36
N TYR A 12 -0.30 -7.13 0.20
CA TYR A 12 -0.06 -8.50 -0.20
C TYR A 12 0.20 -8.63 -1.70
N SER A 13 0.75 -9.75 -2.13
CA SER A 13 0.82 -10.15 -3.54
C SER A 13 0.03 -11.45 -3.77
N ILE A 14 -0.30 -11.73 -5.02
CA ILE A 14 -0.97 -12.96 -5.43
C ILE A 14 0.00 -13.74 -6.33
N ASP A 15 0.28 -15.00 -5.99
CA ASP A 15 1.11 -15.85 -6.84
C ASP A 15 0.35 -16.46 -8.03
N LYS A 16 1.07 -17.17 -8.91
CA LYS A 16 0.49 -17.81 -10.10
C LYS A 16 -0.59 -18.85 -9.80
N ASN A 17 -0.69 -19.34 -8.57
CA ASN A 17 -1.69 -20.31 -8.13
C ASN A 17 -2.87 -19.63 -7.42
N GLY A 18 -2.89 -18.28 -7.37
CA GLY A 18 -3.93 -17.51 -6.70
C GLY A 18 -3.74 -17.39 -5.18
N LYS A 19 -2.60 -17.80 -4.63
CA LYS A 19 -2.36 -17.71 -3.18
C LYS A 19 -1.88 -16.31 -2.80
N GLU A 20 -2.49 -15.76 -1.75
CA GLU A 20 -2.06 -14.50 -1.13
C GLU A 20 -0.78 -14.69 -0.30
N HIS A 21 0.16 -13.77 -0.49
CA HIS A 21 1.37 -13.64 0.32
C HIS A 21 1.37 -12.26 0.96
N ILE A 22 1.16 -12.22 2.28
CA ILE A 22 1.16 -10.97 3.05
C ILE A 22 2.59 -10.43 3.14
N ILE A 23 2.75 -9.17 2.79
CA ILE A 23 4.04 -8.46 2.82
C ILE A 23 4.14 -7.56 4.05
N GLN A 24 3.07 -6.83 4.35
CA GLN A 24 3.07 -5.86 5.45
C GLN A 24 1.65 -5.62 5.96
N PHE A 25 1.52 -5.42 7.26
CA PHE A 25 0.37 -4.74 7.87
C PHE A 25 0.76 -3.30 8.26
N ALA A 26 -0.16 -2.36 8.12
CA ALA A 26 -0.01 -0.97 8.53
C ALA A 26 -1.17 -0.58 9.45
N PRO A 27 -0.96 -0.59 10.78
CA PRO A 27 -1.94 -0.09 11.74
C PRO A 27 -1.98 1.45 11.73
N GLU A 28 -2.78 2.02 12.62
CA GLU A 28 -2.87 3.46 12.84
C GLU A 28 -1.49 4.13 12.99
N SER A 29 -1.40 5.37 12.49
CA SER A 29 -0.18 6.17 12.43
C SER A 29 0.96 5.60 11.56
N TRP A 30 0.70 4.60 10.72
CA TRP A 30 1.68 4.07 9.77
C TRP A 30 1.44 4.52 8.34
N LEU A 31 2.53 4.57 7.57
CA LEU A 31 2.50 4.73 6.13
C LEU A 31 2.57 3.36 5.44
N ILE A 32 1.80 3.20 4.36
CA ILE A 32 1.90 2.06 3.45
C ILE A 32 1.91 2.54 2.00
N SER A 33 2.77 1.91 1.20
CA SER A 33 2.83 2.21 -0.23
C SER A 33 3.60 1.13 -0.97
N ASP A 34 3.17 0.88 -2.20
CA ASP A 34 4.00 0.16 -3.16
C ASP A 34 5.12 1.09 -3.66
N ARG A 35 6.31 0.96 -3.06
CA ARG A 35 7.47 1.78 -3.41
C ARG A 35 7.97 1.48 -4.82
N SER A 36 7.86 0.24 -5.29
CA SER A 36 8.41 -0.15 -6.59
C SER A 36 7.66 0.53 -7.74
N SER A 37 6.33 0.51 -7.73
CA SER A 37 5.55 1.26 -8.73
C SER A 37 5.65 2.78 -8.54
N LEU A 38 5.85 3.24 -7.29
CA LEU A 38 6.06 4.65 -7.04
C LEU A 38 7.37 5.19 -7.63
N TYR A 39 8.48 4.45 -7.54
CA TYR A 39 9.79 4.96 -7.99
C TYR A 39 10.15 4.56 -9.43
N PHE A 40 9.72 3.39 -9.89
CA PHE A 40 10.18 2.82 -11.17
C PHE A 40 9.13 2.85 -12.29
N ASN A 41 7.94 3.40 -12.03
CA ASN A 41 6.80 3.45 -12.98
C ASN A 41 6.40 2.07 -13.52
N GLU A 42 6.72 1.01 -12.78
CA GLU A 42 6.35 -0.35 -13.10
C GLU A 42 4.92 -0.65 -12.64
N LYS A 43 4.26 -1.59 -13.32
CA LYS A 43 2.95 -2.06 -12.90
C LYS A 43 3.07 -2.67 -11.50
N SER A 44 2.27 -2.16 -10.57
CA SER A 44 2.22 -2.71 -9.22
C SER A 44 1.85 -4.20 -9.26
N VAL A 45 2.62 -5.01 -8.54
CA VAL A 45 2.31 -6.42 -8.26
C VAL A 45 1.74 -6.63 -6.85
N TYR A 46 1.52 -5.52 -6.13
CA TYR A 46 1.02 -5.52 -4.76
C TYR A 46 -0.38 -4.92 -4.70
N TYR A 47 -1.17 -5.46 -3.80
CA TYR A 47 -2.51 -5.01 -3.47
C TYR A 47 -2.48 -4.41 -2.06
N ILE A 48 -3.25 -3.35 -1.84
CA ILE A 48 -3.45 -2.76 -0.52
C ILE A 48 -4.95 -2.82 -0.23
N GLU A 49 -5.33 -3.48 0.86
CA GLU A 49 -6.72 -3.71 1.26
C GLU A 49 -6.92 -3.31 2.73
N ALA A 50 -8.08 -2.75 3.04
CA ALA A 50 -8.51 -2.50 4.41
C ALA A 50 -8.97 -3.81 5.07
N VAL A 51 -8.39 -4.13 6.22
CA VAL A 51 -8.74 -5.33 7.01
C VAL A 51 -9.94 -5.06 7.92
N GLU A 52 -10.15 -3.79 8.27
CA GLU A 52 -11.28 -3.27 9.03
C GLU A 52 -11.66 -1.87 8.53
N ASP A 53 -12.78 -1.31 9.02
CA ASP A 53 -13.19 0.07 8.70
C ASP A 53 -12.03 1.03 8.97
N SER A 54 -11.59 1.75 7.94
CA SER A 54 -10.35 2.53 7.98
C SER A 54 -10.57 3.97 7.50
N GLU A 55 -9.96 4.91 8.21
CA GLU A 55 -9.81 6.30 7.78
C GLU A 55 -8.38 6.49 7.27
N ILE A 56 -8.23 6.91 6.01
CA ILE A 56 -6.91 7.01 5.36
C ILE A 56 -6.71 8.35 4.68
N LEU A 57 -5.48 8.87 4.78
CA LEU A 57 -5.04 10.01 3.99
C LEU A 57 -4.24 9.52 2.78
N MET A 58 -4.70 9.85 1.57
CA MET A 58 -3.95 9.62 0.35
C MET A 58 -2.96 10.76 0.12
N LEU A 59 -1.67 10.43 0.14
CA LEU A 59 -0.61 11.39 -0.14
C LEU A 59 -0.27 11.35 -1.65
N PRO A 60 -0.43 12.47 -2.38
CA PRO A 60 -0.11 12.52 -3.80
C PRO A 60 1.39 12.34 -4.04
N ARG A 61 1.74 11.80 -5.21
CA ARG A 61 3.13 11.68 -5.65
C ARG A 61 3.71 13.09 -5.78
N ILE A 62 4.69 13.43 -4.96
CA ILE A 62 5.53 14.60 -5.21
C ILE A 62 6.51 14.19 -6.32
N LEU A 63 6.24 14.62 -7.55
CA LEU A 63 7.24 14.60 -8.60
C LEU A 63 8.31 15.61 -8.18
N SER A 64 9.49 15.15 -7.83
CA SER A 64 10.67 16.01 -7.73
C SER A 64 10.91 16.60 -9.12
N ILE A 65 10.58 17.89 -9.29
CA ILE A 65 10.98 18.67 -10.44
C ILE A 65 12.50 18.81 -10.33
N SER A 66 13.24 18.08 -11.16
CA SER A 66 14.64 18.39 -11.48
C SER A 66 14.71 19.00 -12.86
#